data_AF-A0A2S9FR44-F1
#
_entry.id   AF-A0A2S9FR44-F1
#
_cell.length_a   1.000
_cell.length_b   1.000
_cell.length_c   1.000
_cell.angle_alpha   90.00
_cell.angle_beta   90.00
_cell.angle_gamma   90.00
#
_symmetry.space_group_name_H-M   'P 1'
#
loop_
_entity.id
_entity.type
_entity.pdbx_description
1 polymer ?
#
loop_
_entity_poly.entity_id
_entity_poly.type
_entity_poly.pdbx_seq_one_letter_code
_entity_poly.pdbx_strand_id
1 'polypeptide(L)'
;DRAFGDSAGRLFTAAVFGLSHVPDARAGGQSVPGTVLVTGAAGWVFSWLYAKSGSLAAPLLAHLAVNEAGAMAALAVQRGGSR
;
A
#
# COMPACT_ATOMS: atom_id res chain seq x y z
N ASP A 1 -16.71 -3.85 -4.75
CA ASP A 1 -16.62 -3.36 -6.14
C ASP A 1 -17.94 -3.38 -6.89
N ARG A 2 -18.59 -4.54 -7.05
CA ARG A 2 -19.82 -4.67 -7.85
C ARG A 2 -21.05 -3.87 -7.37
N ALA A 3 -21.06 -3.43 -6.11
CA ALA A 3 -22.18 -2.65 -5.54
C ALA A 3 -22.16 -1.14 -5.90
N PHE A 4 -21.01 -0.59 -6.30
CA PHE A 4 -20.83 0.85 -6.51
C PHE A 4 -20.30 1.21 -7.92
N GLY A 5 -20.09 0.23 -8.80
CA GLY A 5 -19.37 0.39 -10.06
C GLY A 5 -17.85 0.37 -9.87
N ASP A 6 -17.10 0.09 -10.93
CA ASP A 6 -15.67 -0.24 -10.83
C ASP A 6 -14.82 0.87 -10.19
N SER A 7 -15.08 2.14 -10.53
CA SER A 7 -14.31 3.28 -10.02
C SER A 7 -14.59 3.60 -8.55
N ALA A 8 -15.87 3.67 -8.15
CA ALA A 8 -16.26 3.97 -6.77
C ALA A 8 -16.00 2.77 -5.84
N GLY A 9 -16.15 1.55 -6.35
CA GLY A 9 -15.73 0.33 -5.66
C GLY A 9 -14.23 0.33 -5.36
N ARG A 10 -13.39 0.71 -6.35
CA ARG A 10 -11.93 0.84 -6.15
C ARG A 10 -11.57 1.85 -5.09
N LEU A 11 -12.23 3.02 -5.10
CA LEU A 11 -11.96 4.08 -4.12
C LEU A 11 -12.38 3.66 -2.71
N PHE A 12 -13.54 3.03 -2.56
CA PHE A 12 -14.02 2.53 -1.28
C PHE A 12 -13.07 1.45 -0.72
N THR A 13 -12.71 0.46 -1.53
CA THR A 13 -11.78 -0.60 -1.14
C THR A 13 -10.41 -0.02 -0.76
N ALA A 14 -9.91 0.96 -1.52
CA ALA A 14 -8.67 1.67 -1.19
C ALA A 14 -8.76 2.45 0.14
N ALA A 15 -9.87 3.12 0.41
CA ALA A 15 -10.08 3.84 1.66
C ALA A 15 -10.15 2.89 2.87
N VAL A 16 -10.89 1.79 2.77
CA VAL A 16 -10.96 0.76 3.81
C VAL A 16 -9.60 0.13 4.06
N PHE A 17 -8.87 -0.20 2.99
CA PHE A 17 -7.51 -0.73 3.09
C PHE A 17 -6.54 0.29 3.72
N GLY A 18 -6.66 1.57 3.38
CA GLY A 18 -5.87 2.63 4.03
C GLY A 18 -6.13 2.68 5.54
N LEU A 19 -7.42 2.71 5.91
CA LEU A 19 -7.86 2.78 7.31
C LEU A 19 -7.47 1.54 8.13
N SER A 20 -7.34 0.36 7.52
CA SER A 20 -6.91 -0.84 8.24
C SER A 20 -5.48 -0.76 8.77
N HIS A 21 -4.66 0.18 8.27
CA HIS A 21 -3.26 0.37 8.68
C HIS A 21 -3.09 1.41 9.81
N VAL A 22 -4.18 1.95 10.36
CA VAL A 22 -4.11 2.84 11.54
C VAL A 22 -3.40 2.17 12.74
N PRO A 23 -3.62 0.88 13.06
CA PRO A 23 -2.88 0.20 14.12
C PRO A 23 -1.37 0.17 13.87
N ASP A 24 -0.94 -0.12 12.64
CA ASP A 24 0.48 -0.17 12.27
C ASP A 24 1.14 1.21 12.41
N ALA A 25 0.45 2.26 11.94
CA ALA A 25 0.92 3.63 12.08
C ALA A 25 1.14 4.00 13.56
N ARG A 26 0.19 3.62 14.43
CA ARG A 26 0.29 3.86 15.87
C ARG A 26 1.43 3.07 16.51
N ALA A 27 1.56 1.79 16.16
CA ALA A 27 2.63 0.93 16.68
C ALA A 27 4.03 1.43 16.28
N GLY A 28 4.17 1.99 15.07
CA GLY A 28 5.42 2.55 14.56
C GLY A 28 5.66 4.03 14.92
N GLY A 29 4.76 4.68 15.66
CA GLY A 29 4.85 6.12 15.94
C GLY A 29 4.77 7.01 14.69
N GLN A 30 4.18 6.52 13.61
CA GLN A 30 4.08 7.20 12.32
C GLN A 30 2.83 8.10 12.25
N SER A 31 2.84 9.05 11.31
CA SER A 31 1.66 9.88 11.01
C SER A 31 0.50 9.02 10.50
N VAL A 32 -0.55 8.87 11.32
CA VAL A 32 -1.78 8.16 10.93
C VAL A 32 -2.37 8.65 9.60
N PRO A 33 -2.64 9.97 9.39
CA PRO A 33 -3.19 10.42 8.11
C PRO A 33 -2.21 10.16 6.95
N GLY A 34 -0.90 10.28 7.18
CA GLY A 34 0.11 9.95 6.17
C GLY A 34 0.08 8.47 5.77
N THR A 35 0.11 7.57 6.75
CA THR A 35 0.07 6.12 6.52
C THR A 35 -1.20 5.72 5.78
N VAL A 36 -2.38 6.18 6.22
CA VAL A 36 -3.67 5.88 5.58
C VAL A 36 -3.70 6.34 4.12
N LEU A 37 -3.19 7.55 3.83
CA LEU A 37 -3.13 8.06 2.45
C LEU A 37 -2.20 7.22 1.56
N VAL A 38 -1.00 6.89 2.06
CA VAL A 38 0.00 6.12 1.31
C VAL A 38 -0.49 4.69 1.05
N THR A 39 -0.97 3.99 2.08
CA THR A 39 -1.42 2.60 1.93
C THR A 39 -2.72 2.51 1.13
N GLY A 40 -3.62 3.48 1.28
CA GLY A 40 -4.81 3.60 0.43
C GLY A 40 -4.46 3.81 -1.05
N ALA A 41 -3.51 4.70 -1.36
CA ALA A 41 -3.02 4.90 -2.72
C ALA A 41 -2.39 3.63 -3.31
N ALA A 42 -1.60 2.90 -2.51
CA ALA A 42 -1.02 1.62 -2.91
C ALA A 42 -2.12 0.58 -3.24
N GLY A 43 -3.12 0.44 -2.38
CA GLY A 43 -4.27 -0.44 -2.61
C GLY A 43 -5.04 -0.09 -3.90
N TRP A 44 -5.20 1.20 -4.19
CA TRP A 44 -5.82 1.66 -5.44
C TRP A 44 -5.00 1.28 -6.68
N VAL A 45 -3.67 1.42 -6.62
CA VAL A 45 -2.75 1.03 -7.70
C VAL A 45 -2.77 -0.48 -7.92
N PHE A 46 -2.77 -1.29 -6.86
CA PHE A 46 -2.85 -2.75 -7.00
C PHE A 46 -4.18 -3.20 -7.61
N SER A 47 -5.28 -2.56 -7.22
CA SER A 47 -6.58 -2.84 -7.82
C SER A 47 -6.64 -2.41 -9.29
N TRP A 48 -6.05 -1.26 -9.64
CA TRP A 48 -5.89 -0.86 -11.05
C TRP A 48 -5.04 -1.87 -11.84
N LEU A 49 -3.94 -2.34 -11.27
CA LEU A 49 -3.05 -3.30 -11.91
C LEU A 49 -3.76 -4.64 -12.14
N TYR A 50 -4.56 -5.09 -11.18
CA TYR A 50 -5.43 -6.25 -11.36
C TYR A 50 -6.44 -6.04 -12.49
N ALA A 51 -7.16 -4.91 -12.48
CA ALA A 51 -8.13 -4.59 -13.52
C ALA A 51 -7.50 -4.50 -14.92
N LYS A 52 -6.26 -4.00 -15.02
CA LYS A 52 -5.54 -3.86 -16.29
C LYS A 52 -4.96 -5.17 -16.80
N SER A 53 -4.46 -6.01 -15.90
CA SER A 53 -3.76 -7.26 -16.25
C SER A 53 -4.66 -8.50 -16.28
N GLY A 54 -5.79 -8.47 -15.57
CA GLY A 54 -6.62 -9.64 -15.30
C GLY A 54 -5.95 -10.70 -14.42
N SER A 55 -4.75 -10.44 -13.89
CA SER A 55 -3.92 -11.41 -13.17
C SER A 55 -3.72 -10.99 -11.72
N LEU A 56 -3.91 -11.93 -10.78
CA LEU A 56 -3.58 -11.72 -9.37
C LEU A 56 -2.07 -11.74 -9.11
N ALA A 57 -1.28 -12.38 -9.98
CA ALA A 57 0.17 -12.45 -9.81
C ALA A 57 0.81 -11.06 -9.98
N ALA A 58 0.28 -10.23 -10.88
CA ALA A 58 0.82 -8.89 -11.13
C ALA A 58 0.81 -7.98 -9.88
N PRO A 59 -0.33 -7.76 -9.17
CA PRO A 59 -0.33 -6.98 -7.93
C PRO A 59 0.43 -7.67 -6.78
N LEU A 60 0.47 -9.00 -6.71
CA LEU A 60 1.24 -9.70 -5.68
C LEU A 60 2.75 -9.49 -5.85
N LEU A 61 3.27 -9.62 -7.07
CA LEU A 61 4.69 -9.37 -7.36
C LEU A 61 5.05 -7.89 -7.16
N ALA A 62 4.16 -6.97 -7.57
CA ALA A 62 4.36 -5.55 -7.32
C ALA A 62 4.41 -5.25 -5.80
N HIS A 63 3.54 -5.88 -5.02
CA HIS A 63 3.55 -5.74 -3.57
C HIS A 63 4.85 -6.26 -2.95
N LEU A 64 5.31 -7.44 -3.37
CA LEU A 64 6.58 -8.00 -2.92
C LEU A 64 7.75 -7.05 -3.21
N ALA A 65 7.84 -6.55 -4.45
CA ALA A 65 8.89 -5.63 -4.85
C ALA A 65 8.89 -4.33 -4.02
N VAL A 66 7.71 -3.80 -3.70
CA VAL A 66 7.58 -2.62 -2.82
C VAL A 66 8.09 -2.92 -1.41
N ASN A 67 7.74 -4.08 -0.85
CA ASN A 67 8.19 -4.48 0.49
C ASN A 67 9.72 -4.68 0.53
N GLU A 68 10.28 -5.35 -0.47
CA GLU A 68 11.72 -5.56 -0.60
C GLU A 68 12.47 -4.23 -0.75
N ALA A 69 11.98 -3.32 -1.59
CA ALA A 69 12.56 -1.99 -1.75
C ALA A 69 12.51 -1.19 -0.43
N GLY A 70 11.41 -1.26 0.32
CA GLY A 70 11.28 -0.62 1.63
C GLY A 70 12.28 -1.18 2.65
N ALA A 71 12.45 -2.51 2.70
CA ALA A 71 13.43 -3.15 3.57
C ALA A 71 14.87 -2.72 3.21
N MET A 72 15.22 -2.70 1.92
CA MET A 72 16.54 -2.24 1.46
C MET A 72 16.79 -0.77 1.80
N ALA A 73 15.78 0.10 1.63
CA ALA A 73 15.89 1.50 2.00
C ALA A 73 16.10 1.69 3.51
N ALA A 74 15.36 0.95 4.34
CA ALA A 74 15.54 0.98 5.79
C ALA A 74 16.96 0.53 6.21
N LEU A 75 17.48 -0.53 5.58
CA LEU A 75 18.85 -0.99 5.82
C LEU A 75 19.90 0.04 5.36
N ALA A 76 19.66 0.72 4.23
CA ALA A 76 20.56 1.76 3.74
C ALA A 76 20.60 2.96 4.71
N VAL A 77 19.45 3.41 5.22
CA VAL A 77 19.37 4.49 6.21
C VAL A 77 20.08 4.10 7.52
N GLN A 78 19.87 2.89 8.01
CA GLN A 78 20.55 2.40 9.23
C GLN A 78 22.07 2.38 9.08
N ARG A 79 22.57 1.93 7.91
CA ARG A 79 24.01 1.91 7.61
C ARG A 79 24.60 3.32 7.43
N GLY A 80 23.83 4.25 6.87
CA GLY A 80 24.25 5.64 6.70
C GLY A 80 24.29 6.44 7.99
N GLY A 81 23.37 6.18 8.93
CA GLY A 81 23.31 6.83 10.24
C GLY A 81 24.25 6.24 11.30
N SER A 82 24.89 5.10 11.02
CA SER A 82 25.90 4.46 11.89
C SER A 82 27.35 4.86 11.57
N ARG A 83 27.53 5.89 10.74
CA ARG A 83 28.82 6.52 10.40
C ARG A 83 28.89 7.90 11.02
#